data_AF-A0A5B8T5F6-F1
#
_entry.id   AF-A0A5B8T5F6-F1
#
_cell.length_a   1.000
_cell.length_b   1.000
_cell.length_c   1.000
_cell.angle_alpha   90.00
_cell.angle_beta   90.00
_cell.angle_gamma   90.00
#
_symmetry.space_group_name_H-M   'P 1'
#
loop_
_entity.id
_entity.type
_entity.pdbx_description
1 polymer ?
#
loop_
_entity_poly.entity_id
_entity_poly.type
_entity_poly.pdbx_seq_one_letter_code
_entity_poly.pdbx_strand_id
1 'polypeptide(L)' 'MPIIKIRKVGTSEVLTVPKTIQHTTTEFEVFSGRNGSIVYTPKRANPFHDEKFIKEHATELAETLNNGDLLNDEF' A
#
# COMPACT_ATOMS: atom_id res chain seq x y z
N MET A 1 8.64 20.90 10.69
CA MET A 1 8.99 19.89 9.65
C MET A 1 10.49 19.63 9.71
N PRO A 2 10.94 18.37 9.89
CA PRO A 2 12.36 18.05 9.87
C PRO A 2 12.90 18.06 8.43
N ILE A 3 14.04 18.73 8.22
CA ILE A 3 14.79 18.69 6.95
C ILE A 3 15.87 17.62 7.11
N ILE A 4 15.95 16.67 6.17
CA ILE A 4 16.90 15.55 6.20
C ILE A 4 17.88 15.68 5.02
N LYS A 5 19.14 15.35 5.27
CA LYS A 5 20.20 15.29 4.24
C LYS A 5 20.47 13.83 3.88
N ILE A 6 20.71 13.59 2.59
CA ILE A 6 21.18 12.28 2.10
C ILE A 6 22.57 12.00 2.70
N ARG A 7 22.78 10.75 3.13
CA ARG A 7 24.10 10.26 3.55
C ARG A 7 24.56 9.16 2.62
N LYS A 8 25.87 9.08 2.39
CA LYS A 8 26.51 7.98 1.67
C LYS A 8 26.91 6.88 2.64
N VAL A 9 26.52 5.64 2.36
CA VAL A 9 26.89 4.44 3.13
C VAL A 9 27.40 3.40 2.13
N GLY A 10 28.72 3.19 2.11
CA GLY A 10 29.37 2.37 1.09
C GLY A 10 29.15 2.94 -0.32
N THR A 11 28.53 2.14 -1.18
CA THR A 11 28.18 2.51 -2.56
C THR A 11 26.77 3.08 -2.70
N SER A 12 26.02 3.19 -1.60
CA SER A 12 24.60 3.55 -1.62
C SER A 12 24.32 4.90 -0.94
N GLU A 13 23.24 5.55 -1.36
CA GLU A 13 22.69 6.74 -0.72
C GLU A 13 21.50 6.37 0.16
N VAL A 14 21.40 6.98 1.34
CA VAL A 14 20.39 6.65 2.34
C VAL A 14 19.73 7.93 2.88
N LEU A 15 18.41 7.93 2.95
CA LEU A 15 17.60 8.92 3.66
C LEU A 15 17.27 8.40 5.06
N THR A 16 17.47 9.22 6.08
CA THR A 16 17.19 8.83 7.46
C THR A 16 15.76 9.21 7.82
N VAL A 17 14.99 8.27 8.35
CA VAL A 17 13.63 8.52 8.83
C VAL A 17 13.72 9.24 10.20
N PRO A 18 13.16 10.46 10.35
CA PRO A 18 13.13 11.16 11.64
C PRO A 18 12.35 10.36 12.69
N LYS A 19 12.79 10.42 13.96
CA LYS A 19 12.11 9.75 15.09
C LYS A 19 10.65 10.17 15.29
N THR A 20 10.26 11.32 14.77
CA THR A 20 8.87 11.81 14.82
C THR A 20 7.93 11.02 13.91
N ILE A 21 8.45 10.29 12.91
CA ILE A 21 7.68 9.46 12.01
C ILE A 21 7.67 8.03 12.57
N GLN A 22 6.54 7.64 13.15
CA GLN A 22 6.33 6.27 13.60
C GLN A 22 6.09 5.36 12.39
N HIS A 23 6.73 4.20 12.40
CA HIS A 23 6.57 3.16 11.40
C HIS A 23 6.42 1.81 12.10
N THR A 24 5.52 0.98 11.60
CA THR A 24 5.23 -0.35 12.14
C THR A 24 5.92 -1.47 11.39
N THR A 25 6.49 -1.18 10.22
CA THR A 25 7.20 -2.13 9.36
C THR A 25 8.62 -1.65 9.06
N THR A 26 9.47 -2.59 8.66
CA THR A 26 10.85 -2.36 8.22
C THR A 26 11.01 -2.43 6.70
N GLU A 27 9.99 -2.89 5.96
CA GLU A 27 10.04 -3.04 4.49
C GLU A 27 9.12 -2.05 3.79
N PHE A 28 9.66 -1.38 2.76
CA PHE A 28 8.96 -0.36 2.00
C PHE A 28 9.20 -0.54 0.50
N GLU A 29 8.15 -0.33 -0.27
CA GLU A 29 8.24 -0.15 -1.71
C GLU A 29 8.56 1.31 -2.02
N VAL A 30 9.43 1.54 -3.00
CA VAL A 30 9.96 2.86 -3.33
C VAL A 30 9.65 3.20 -4.78
N PHE A 31 9.08 4.38 -5.01
CA PHE A 31 8.77 4.87 -6.35
C PHE A 31 9.04 6.37 -6.51
N SER A 32 9.30 6.78 -7.75
CA SER A 32 9.44 8.18 -8.14
C SER A 32 8.10 8.73 -8.62
N GLY A 33 7.57 9.73 -7.92
CA GLY A 33 6.37 10.46 -8.32
C GLY A 33 6.65 11.55 -9.37
N ARG A 34 5.57 12.21 -9.82
CA ARG A 34 5.57 13.16 -10.95
C ARG A 34 6.50 14.38 -10.79
N ASN A 35 6.83 14.75 -9.55
CA ASN A 35 7.64 15.94 -9.23
C ASN A 35 9.05 15.57 -8.72
N GLY A 36 9.55 14.37 -9.04
CA GLY A 36 10.80 13.86 -8.45
C GLY A 36 10.70 13.52 -6.96
N SER A 37 9.46 13.45 -6.44
CA SER A 37 9.20 13.01 -5.08
C SER A 37 9.51 11.53 -4.94
N ILE A 38 10.31 11.16 -3.94
CA ILE A 38 10.53 9.76 -3.58
C ILE A 38 9.47 9.37 -2.55
N VAL A 39 8.65 8.39 -2.88
CA VAL A 39 7.59 7.91 -2.00
C VAL A 39 7.94 6.52 -1.49
N TYR A 40 7.84 6.34 -0.18
CA TYR A 40 8.05 5.08 0.52
C TYR A 40 6.70 4.62 1.06
N THR A 41 6.24 3.46 0.61
CA THR A 41 4.97 2.89 1.07
C THR A 41 5.26 1.57 1.79
N PRO A 42 4.72 1.34 3.00
CA PRO A 42 4.87 0.06 3.69
C PRO A 42 4.52 -1.09 2.76
N LYS A 43 5.43 -2.05 2.62
CA LYS A 43 5.12 -3.26 1.86
C LYS A 43 4.03 -4.01 2.60
N ARG A 44 2.87 -4.15 1.96
CA ARG A 44 1.71 -4.87 2.51
C ARG A 44 1.54 -6.16 1.73
N ALA A 45 1.16 -7.23 2.42
CA ALA A 45 0.66 -8.41 1.75
C ALA A 45 -0.61 -8.03 0.98
N ASN A 46 -0.66 -8.35 -0.31
CA ASN A 46 -1.86 -8.14 -1.10
C ASN A 46 -2.93 -9.13 -0.63
N PRO A 47 -4.04 -8.66 -0.03
CA PRO A 47 -5.07 -9.57 0.50
C PRO A 47 -5.76 -10.37 -0.61
N PHE A 48 -5.74 -9.91 -1.86
CA PHE A 48 -6.29 -10.62 -3.02
C PHE A 48 -5.40 -11.77 -3.51
N HIS A 49 -4.22 -11.95 -2.93
CA HIS A 49 -3.34 -13.09 -3.19
C HIS A 49 -3.16 -13.96 -1.94
N ASP A 50 -3.81 -13.61 -0.83
CA ASP A 50 -3.79 -14.42 0.39
C ASP A 50 -4.94 -15.42 0.33
N GLU A 51 -4.61 -16.70 0.14
CA GLU A 51 -5.59 -17.79 0.06
C GLU A 51 -6.50 -17.87 1.28
N LYS A 52 -6.04 -17.43 2.47
CA LYS A 52 -6.86 -17.42 3.68
C LYS A 52 -7.88 -16.28 3.62
N PHE A 53 -7.43 -15.08 3.25
CA PHE A 53 -8.30 -13.92 3.09
C PHE A 53 -9.38 -14.16 2.03
N ILE A 54 -9.01 -14.78 0.91
CA ILE A 54 -9.95 -15.14 -0.16
C ILE A 54 -11.00 -16.13 0.37
N LYS A 55 -10.61 -17.17 1.09
CA LYS A 55 -11.53 -18.18 1.62
C LYS A 55 -12.50 -17.61 2.66
N GLU A 56 -12.03 -16.71 3.52
CA GLU A 56 -12.84 -16.09 4.58
C GLU A 56 -13.86 -15.09 4.02
N HIS A 57 -13.52 -14.36 2.95
CA HIS A 57 -14.37 -13.32 2.38
C HIS A 57 -15.08 -13.70 1.06
N ALA A 58 -14.86 -14.92 0.53
CA ALA A 58 -15.53 -15.39 -0.70
C ALA A 58 -17.07 -15.45 -0.57
N THR A 59 -17.58 -15.78 0.61
CA THR A 59 -19.02 -15.98 0.84
C THR A 59 -19.78 -14.65 0.84
N GLU A 60 -19.21 -13.60 1.45
CA GLU A 60 -19.80 -12.25 1.50
C GLU A 60 -19.84 -11.60 0.11
N LEU A 61 -18.83 -11.85 -0.73
CA LEU A 61 -18.79 -11.35 -2.11
C LEU A 61 -19.85 -12.02 -2.99
N ALA A 62 -20.14 -13.31 -2.76
CA ALA A 62 -21.15 -14.05 -3.51
C ALA A 62 -22.58 -13.63 -3.12
N GLU A 63 -22.84 -13.36 -1.84
CA GLU A 63 -24.15 -12.88 -1.38
C GLU A 63 -24.47 -11.47 -1.87
N THR A 64 -23.48 -10.57 -1.93
CA THR A 64 -23.68 -9.21 -2.45
C THR A 64 -23.91 -9.17 -3.96
N LEU A 65 -23.31 -10.08 -4.73
CA LEU A 65 -23.58 -10.25 -6.17
C LEU A 65 -24.97 -10.84 -6.43
N ASN A 66 -25.44 -11.77 -5.61
CA ASN A 66 -26.77 -12.38 -5.75
C ASN A 66 -27.90 -11.43 -5.32
N ASN A 67 -27.62 -10.47 -4.45
CA ASN A 67 -28.58 -9.46 -3.99
C ASN A 67 -28.52 -8.14 -4.78
N GLY A 68 -27.65 -8.06 -5.79
CA GLY A 68 -27.61 -6.97 -6.75
C GLY A 68 -28.77 -7.09 -7.72
N ASP A 69 -29.95 -6.65 -7.29
CA ASP A 69 -31.04 -6.25 -8.16
C ASP A 69 -30.43 -5.27 -9.18
N LEU A 70 -30.17 -5.77 -10.39
CA LEU A 70 -29.76 -4.94 -11.51
C LEU A 70 -30.92 -3.98 -11.70
N LEU A 71 -30.76 -2.74 -11.22
CA LEU A 71 -31.58 -1.62 -11.63
C LEU A 71 -31.49 -1.59 -13.15
N ASN A 72 -32.47 -2.23 -13.78
CA ASN A 72 -32.97 -1.95 -15.10
C ASN A 72 -33.45 -0.50 -15.05
N ASP A 73 -32.51 0.45 -15.05
CA ASP A 73 -32.82 1.79 -15.50
C ASP A 73 -32.42 1.84 -16.97
N GLU A 74 -33.48 1.93 -17.76
CA GLU A 74 -33.53 1.86 -19.20
C GLU A 74 -32.69 2.97 -19.87
N PHE A 75 -32.44 2.75 -21.16
CA PHE A 75 -31.88 3.71 -22.12
C PHE A 75 -32.51 5.11 -22.06
#